data_AF-A0A7K3RQ85-F1
#
_entry.id   AF-A0A7K3RQ85-F1
#
_cell.length_a   1.000
_cell.length_b   1.000
_cell.length_c   1.000
_cell.angle_alpha   90.00
_cell.angle_beta   90.00
_cell.angle_gamma   90.00
#
_symmetry.space_group_name_H-M   'P 1'
#
loop_
_entity.id
_entity.type
_entity.pdbx_description
1 polymer ?
#
loop_
_entity_poly.entity_id
_entity_poly.type
_entity_poly.pdbx_seq_one_letter_code
_entity_poly.pdbx_strand_id
1 'polypeptide(L)'
;QELEQRLADLLRGGLAATDRSGYGLWEETAARMVDAQAPGLAARVRELGAITGSGAGWPVRLLEECALLHLLDTAWLGRDRLPDPLAATVRTRVGLPMSAEGPPVRDHWLVLAQYDTPDGKIVARRIWLYGRGSGRTALLLSFGAAGRSPAQALPVGATIDAELTPYPGGGQLRAELGEQFGTTAAAG
;
A
#
# COMPACT_ATOMS: atom_id res chain seq x y z
N GLN A 1 -12.50 -16.27 6.80
CA GLN A 1 -13.61 -16.98 7.51
C GLN A 1 -14.18 -16.18 8.68
N GLU A 2 -13.46 -15.94 9.79
CA GLU A 2 -14.02 -15.10 10.88
C GLU A 2 -14.30 -13.66 10.41
N LEU A 3 -13.37 -13.05 9.65
CA LEU A 3 -13.55 -11.71 9.06
C LEU A 3 -14.75 -11.67 8.11
N GLU A 4 -14.85 -12.62 7.19
CA GLU A 4 -15.99 -12.77 6.28
C GLU A 4 -17.34 -12.86 7.01
N GLN A 5 -17.42 -13.69 8.06
CA GLN A 5 -18.64 -13.83 8.87
C GLN A 5 -19.00 -12.49 9.54
N ARG A 6 -18.03 -11.78 10.12
CA ARG A 6 -18.26 -10.46 10.73
C ARG A 6 -18.73 -9.41 9.71
N LEU A 7 -18.16 -9.40 8.51
CA LEU A 7 -18.63 -8.51 7.44
C LEU A 7 -20.07 -8.85 7.02
N ALA A 8 -20.41 -10.13 6.89
CA ALA A 8 -21.77 -10.57 6.56
C ALA A 8 -22.78 -10.21 7.67
N ASP A 9 -22.39 -10.37 8.93
CA ASP A 9 -23.25 -10.03 10.07
C ASP A 9 -23.47 -8.51 10.19
N LEU A 10 -22.45 -7.71 9.91
CA LEU A 10 -22.57 -6.25 9.79
C LEU A 10 -23.59 -5.86 8.72
N LEU A 11 -23.52 -6.46 7.53
CA LEU A 11 -24.45 -6.17 6.44
C LEU A 11 -25.88 -6.60 6.80
N ARG A 12 -26.04 -7.76 7.46
CA ARG A 12 -27.35 -8.27 7.91
C ARG A 12 -27.96 -7.41 9.02
N GLY A 13 -27.14 -6.88 9.92
CA GLY A 13 -27.58 -5.97 10.99
C GLY A 13 -27.93 -4.55 10.52
N GLY A 14 -27.53 -4.21 9.29
CA GLY A 14 -27.79 -2.90 8.66
C GLY A 14 -26.75 -1.85 9.04
N LEU A 15 -26.22 -1.17 8.02
CA LEU A 15 -25.13 -0.19 8.15
C LEU A 15 -25.47 1.00 9.06
N ALA A 16 -26.74 1.36 9.23
CA ALA A 16 -27.13 2.45 10.13
C ALA A 16 -27.04 2.07 11.62
N ALA A 17 -27.09 0.77 11.95
CA ALA A 17 -27.00 0.29 13.32
C ALA A 17 -25.55 0.17 13.83
N THR A 18 -24.57 0.16 12.92
CA THR A 18 -23.13 0.06 13.19
C THR A 18 -22.52 1.31 13.83
N ASP A 19 -23.23 2.44 13.87
CA ASP A 19 -22.81 3.59 14.69
C ASP A 19 -22.74 3.24 16.20
N ARG A 20 -23.38 2.14 16.61
CA ARG A 20 -23.37 1.64 18.00
C ARG A 20 -22.35 0.53 18.27
N SER A 21 -21.76 -0.07 17.24
CA SER A 21 -20.68 -1.05 17.44
C SER A 21 -19.41 -0.31 17.81
N GLY A 22 -19.04 -0.38 19.09
CA GLY A 22 -17.92 0.38 19.63
C GLY A 22 -16.58 0.02 18.98
N TYR A 23 -15.69 1.02 18.94
CA TYR A 23 -14.30 0.95 18.47
C TYR A 23 -13.54 -0.32 18.92
N GLY A 24 -13.88 -0.86 20.10
CA GLY A 24 -13.28 -2.08 20.65
C GLY A 24 -13.47 -3.35 19.80
N LEU A 25 -14.61 -3.50 19.09
CA LEU A 25 -14.84 -4.67 18.23
C LEU A 25 -13.90 -4.67 17.01
N TRP A 26 -13.67 -3.48 16.45
CA TRP A 26 -12.76 -3.30 15.32
C TRP A 26 -11.31 -3.53 15.73
N GLU A 27 -10.90 -3.02 16.89
CA GLU A 27 -9.55 -3.28 17.41
C GLU A 27 -9.32 -4.76 17.75
N GLU A 28 -10.30 -5.46 18.33
CA GLU A 28 -10.18 -6.90 18.57
C GLU A 28 -10.02 -7.68 17.26
N THR A 29 -10.81 -7.31 16.24
CA THR A 29 -10.70 -7.91 14.89
C THR A 29 -9.32 -7.64 14.30
N ALA A 30 -8.84 -6.40 14.39
CA ALA A 30 -7.54 -6.01 13.87
C ALA A 30 -6.38 -6.73 14.59
N ALA A 31 -6.47 -6.91 15.92
CA ALA A 31 -5.50 -7.68 16.69
C ALA A 31 -5.43 -9.13 16.21
N ARG A 32 -6.58 -9.78 16.00
CA ARG A 32 -6.63 -11.14 15.42
C ARG A 32 -6.02 -11.22 14.03
N MET A 33 -6.15 -10.18 13.20
CA MET A 33 -5.49 -10.13 11.88
C MET A 33 -3.96 -10.03 12.01
N VAL A 34 -3.44 -9.30 13.01
CA VAL A 34 -2.01 -9.27 13.30
C VAL A 34 -1.52 -10.65 13.74
N ASP A 35 -2.26 -11.33 14.64
CA ASP A 35 -1.93 -12.69 15.07
C ASP A 35 -1.91 -13.67 13.88
N ALA A 36 -2.84 -13.50 12.94
CA ALA A 36 -2.93 -14.25 11.70
C ALA A 36 -1.90 -13.83 10.62
N GLN A 37 -0.93 -12.97 10.95
CA GLN A 37 0.11 -12.47 10.03
C GLN A 37 -0.45 -11.70 8.82
N ALA A 38 -1.56 -10.98 9.00
CA ALA A 38 -2.17 -10.13 7.99
C ALA A 38 -2.26 -8.65 8.46
N PRO A 39 -1.12 -7.98 8.70
CA PRO A 39 -1.11 -6.61 9.22
C PRO A 39 -1.76 -5.59 8.27
N GLY A 40 -1.76 -5.85 6.96
CA GLY A 40 -2.47 -5.02 5.98
C GLY A 40 -4.00 -5.12 6.14
N LEU A 41 -4.52 -6.31 6.43
CA LEU A 41 -5.93 -6.48 6.79
C LEU A 41 -6.25 -5.80 8.13
N ALA A 42 -5.35 -5.91 9.11
CA ALA A 42 -5.51 -5.23 10.40
C ALA A 42 -5.65 -3.71 10.25
N ALA A 43 -4.82 -3.09 9.41
CA ALA A 43 -4.90 -1.65 9.14
C ALA A 43 -6.27 -1.26 8.53
N ARG A 44 -6.73 -2.00 7.52
CA ARG A 44 -8.01 -1.75 6.85
C ARG A 44 -9.21 -1.98 7.77
N VAL A 45 -9.14 -2.96 8.66
CA VAL A 45 -10.17 -3.18 9.69
C VAL A 45 -10.25 -2.00 10.67
N ARG A 46 -9.12 -1.40 11.06
CA ARG A 46 -9.12 -0.19 11.89
C ARG A 46 -9.72 1.00 11.16
N GLU A 47 -9.47 1.13 9.85
CA GLU A 47 -10.08 2.17 9.02
C GLU A 47 -11.61 2.06 9.01
N LEU A 48 -12.20 0.85 9.01
CA LEU A 48 -13.65 0.68 9.13
C LEU A 48 -14.22 1.38 10.36
N GLY A 49 -13.54 1.25 11.51
CA GLY A 49 -13.94 1.90 12.76
C GLY A 49 -13.82 3.43 12.73
N ALA A 50 -12.98 3.98 11.86
CA ALA A 50 -12.84 5.43 11.67
C ALA A 50 -13.88 6.01 10.68
N ILE A 51 -14.48 5.18 9.83
CA ILE A 51 -15.50 5.61 8.87
C ILE A 51 -16.80 5.96 9.58
N THR A 52 -17.19 5.19 10.60
CA THR A 52 -18.31 5.54 11.48
C THR A 52 -18.02 6.88 12.16
N GLY A 53 -18.84 7.90 11.90
CA GLY A 53 -18.61 9.27 12.40
C GLY A 53 -17.84 10.20 11.45
N SER A 54 -17.47 9.75 10.25
CA SER A 54 -16.75 10.57 9.24
C SER A 54 -17.65 11.56 8.46
N GLY A 55 -18.84 11.87 8.98
CA GLY A 55 -19.81 12.79 8.37
C GLY A 55 -20.74 12.14 7.34
N ALA A 56 -21.40 12.98 6.52
CA ALA A 56 -22.39 12.51 5.55
C ALA A 56 -21.81 11.44 4.58
N GLY A 57 -22.66 10.51 4.14
CA GLY A 57 -22.26 9.45 3.20
C GLY A 57 -21.35 8.36 3.80
N TRP A 58 -21.11 8.36 5.12
CA TRP A 58 -20.34 7.31 5.78
C TRP A 58 -20.87 5.88 5.55
N PRO A 59 -22.18 5.59 5.42
CA PRO A 59 -22.63 4.22 5.21
C PRO A 59 -22.18 3.66 3.86
N VAL A 60 -22.15 4.50 2.82
CA VAL A 60 -21.68 4.09 1.49
C VAL A 60 -20.18 3.81 1.53
N ARG A 61 -19.40 4.71 2.14
CA ARG A 61 -17.95 4.51 2.33
C ARG A 61 -17.65 3.25 3.15
N LEU A 62 -18.45 2.98 4.19
CA LEU A 62 -18.30 1.77 5.00
C LEU A 62 -18.58 0.53 4.17
N LEU A 63 -19.64 0.53 3.35
CA LEU A 63 -19.95 -0.57 2.46
C LEU A 63 -18.84 -0.83 1.43
N GLU A 64 -18.33 0.22 0.80
CA GLU A 64 -17.22 0.15 -0.16
C GLU A 64 -15.98 -0.50 0.50
N GLU A 65 -15.66 -0.06 1.71
CA GLU A 65 -14.51 -0.58 2.46
C GLU A 65 -14.73 -2.02 2.93
N CYS A 66 -15.94 -2.38 3.36
CA CYS A 66 -16.32 -3.77 3.64
C CYS A 66 -16.20 -4.66 2.40
N ALA A 67 -16.64 -4.17 1.24
CA ALA A 67 -16.55 -4.91 -0.03
C ALA A 67 -15.09 -5.14 -0.45
N LEU A 68 -14.23 -4.14 -0.30
CA LEU A 68 -12.79 -4.27 -0.57
C LEU A 68 -12.11 -5.26 0.38
N LEU A 69 -12.44 -5.21 1.67
CA LEU A 69 -11.94 -6.17 2.66
C LEU A 69 -12.40 -7.60 2.37
N HIS A 70 -13.67 -7.79 2.01
CA HIS A 70 -14.19 -9.09 1.61
C HIS A 70 -13.46 -9.62 0.37
N LEU A 71 -13.32 -8.80 -0.67
CA LEU A 71 -12.60 -9.17 -1.88
C LEU A 71 -11.16 -9.60 -1.58
N LEU A 72 -10.47 -8.89 -0.68
CA LEU A 72 -9.11 -9.20 -0.29
C LEU A 72 -9.01 -10.48 0.54
N ASP A 73 -9.93 -10.74 1.48
CA ASP A 73 -10.01 -12.01 2.23
C ASP A 73 -10.26 -13.19 1.28
N THR A 74 -11.23 -13.07 0.37
CA THR A 74 -11.51 -14.10 -0.64
C THR A 74 -10.32 -14.35 -1.55
N ALA A 75 -9.66 -13.29 -2.02
CA ALA A 75 -8.49 -13.40 -2.88
C ALA A 75 -7.30 -14.04 -2.12
N TRP A 76 -7.14 -13.77 -0.83
CA TRP A 76 -6.11 -14.39 0.01
C TRP A 76 -6.33 -15.88 0.21
N LEU A 77 -7.58 -16.28 0.51
CA LEU A 77 -7.97 -17.69 0.66
C LEU A 77 -7.85 -18.47 -0.66
N GLY A 78 -8.09 -17.80 -1.80
CA GLY A 78 -8.02 -18.38 -3.14
C GLY A 78 -6.70 -18.16 -3.89
N ARG A 79 -5.66 -17.63 -3.23
CA ARG A 79 -4.46 -17.07 -3.89
C ARG A 79 -3.74 -18.03 -4.84
N ASP A 80 -3.75 -19.32 -4.55
CA ASP A 80 -3.04 -20.34 -5.35
C ASP A 80 -3.68 -20.56 -6.74
N ARG A 81 -4.88 -20.00 -6.97
CA ARG A 81 -5.59 -20.02 -8.25
C ARG A 81 -5.52 -18.69 -8.99
N LEU A 82 -4.90 -17.66 -8.39
CA LEU A 82 -4.77 -16.35 -9.01
C LEU A 82 -3.58 -16.32 -9.97
N PRO A 83 -3.68 -15.60 -11.10
CA PRO A 83 -2.50 -15.25 -11.88
C PRO A 83 -1.44 -14.57 -11.00
N ASP A 84 -0.16 -14.86 -11.24
CA ASP A 84 0.96 -14.39 -10.41
C ASP A 84 0.93 -12.88 -10.09
N PRO A 85 0.62 -11.97 -11.05
CA PRO A 85 0.55 -10.54 -10.74
C PRO A 85 -0.56 -10.20 -9.75
N LEU A 86 -1.69 -10.91 -9.77
CA LEU A 86 -2.77 -10.71 -8.80
C LEU A 86 -2.40 -11.32 -7.45
N ALA A 87 -1.81 -12.51 -7.43
CA ALA A 87 -1.33 -13.13 -6.19
C ALA A 87 -0.30 -12.24 -5.47
N ALA A 88 0.63 -11.62 -6.20
CA ALA A 88 1.58 -10.64 -5.65
C ALA A 88 0.89 -9.38 -5.11
N THR A 89 -0.10 -8.84 -5.83
CA THR A 89 -0.90 -7.72 -5.32
C THR A 89 -1.62 -8.08 -4.02
N VAL A 90 -2.22 -9.26 -3.94
CA VAL A 90 -2.90 -9.73 -2.72
C VAL A 90 -1.91 -9.84 -1.57
N ARG A 91 -0.74 -10.47 -1.77
CA ARG A 91 0.33 -10.58 -0.76
C ARG A 91 0.72 -9.21 -0.20
N THR A 92 0.94 -8.23 -1.08
CA THR A 92 1.25 -6.86 -0.67
C THR A 92 0.14 -6.27 0.20
N ARG A 93 -1.11 -6.43 -0.23
CA ARG A 93 -2.28 -5.80 0.40
C ARG A 93 -2.64 -6.43 1.75
N VAL A 94 -2.37 -7.72 1.96
CA VAL A 94 -2.49 -8.34 3.29
C VAL A 94 -1.31 -8.00 4.20
N GLY A 95 -0.25 -7.38 3.67
CA GLY A 95 0.88 -6.88 4.44
C GLY A 95 2.05 -7.86 4.56
N LEU A 96 2.17 -8.82 3.65
CA LEU A 96 3.34 -9.69 3.58
C LEU A 96 4.52 -8.93 2.98
N PRO A 97 5.74 -9.08 3.54
CA PRO A 97 6.93 -8.52 2.94
C PRO A 97 7.13 -9.13 1.55
N MET A 98 7.46 -8.28 0.59
CA MET A 98 7.89 -8.68 -0.74
C MET A 98 9.18 -7.94 -1.07
N SER A 99 10.01 -8.56 -1.90
CA SER A 99 11.19 -7.95 -2.47
C SER A 99 10.90 -7.49 -3.89
N ALA A 100 11.72 -6.58 -4.41
CA ALA A 100 11.73 -6.33 -5.84
C ALA A 100 12.14 -7.61 -6.58
N GLU A 101 11.47 -7.90 -7.70
CA GLU A 101 11.65 -9.13 -8.47
C GLU A 101 11.60 -8.82 -9.97
N GLY A 102 12.36 -9.58 -10.76
CA GLY A 102 12.46 -9.40 -12.21
C GLY A 102 13.71 -8.66 -12.66
N PRO A 103 13.88 -8.47 -13.97
CA PRO A 103 15.10 -7.86 -14.52
C PRO A 103 15.15 -6.36 -14.18
N PRO A 104 16.31 -5.85 -13.73
CA PRO A 104 16.49 -4.42 -13.53
C PRO A 104 16.33 -3.67 -14.84
N VAL A 105 15.71 -2.50 -14.78
CA VAL A 105 15.53 -1.60 -15.92
C VAL A 105 16.44 -0.41 -15.74
N ARG A 106 17.53 -0.36 -16.51
CA ARG A 106 18.38 0.82 -16.61
C ARG A 106 17.70 1.88 -17.49
N ASP A 107 17.61 3.10 -16.97
CA ASP A 107 17.09 4.25 -17.72
C ASP A 107 17.64 5.56 -17.13
N HIS A 108 17.38 6.65 -17.84
CA HIS A 108 17.50 8.01 -17.33
C HIS A 108 16.18 8.42 -16.69
N TRP A 109 16.13 8.35 -15.36
CA TRP A 109 14.95 8.59 -14.55
C TRP A 109 14.86 10.06 -14.14
N LEU A 110 13.88 10.78 -14.67
CA LEU A 110 13.52 12.13 -14.24
C LEU A 110 12.75 12.07 -12.92
N VAL A 111 13.22 12.78 -11.90
CA VAL A 111 12.54 12.93 -10.61
C VAL A 111 11.40 13.93 -10.74
N LEU A 112 10.17 13.44 -10.73
CA LEU A 112 8.97 14.25 -10.91
C LEU A 112 8.47 14.89 -9.62
N ALA A 113 8.55 14.16 -8.50
CA ALA A 113 8.07 14.65 -7.21
C ALA A 113 8.73 13.89 -6.07
N GLN A 114 8.91 14.58 -4.93
CA GLN A 114 9.34 13.99 -3.68
C GLN A 114 8.54 14.62 -2.53
N TYR A 115 7.91 13.80 -1.70
CA TYR A 115 7.23 14.28 -0.51
C TYR A 115 7.23 13.22 0.60
N ASP A 116 7.20 13.70 1.84
CA ASP A 116 7.24 12.88 3.04
C ASP A 116 5.84 12.83 3.66
N THR A 117 5.39 11.62 3.98
CA THR A 117 4.10 11.37 4.62
C THR A 117 4.36 10.75 6.00
N PRO A 118 3.84 11.33 7.09
CA PRO A 118 3.92 10.69 8.40
C PRO A 118 3.05 9.43 8.42
N ASP A 119 3.58 8.34 8.97
CA ASP A 119 2.88 7.07 9.12
C ASP A 119 3.18 6.51 10.52
N GLY A 120 2.36 6.89 11.49
CA GLY A 120 2.54 6.55 12.89
C GLY A 120 3.90 7.04 13.45
N LYS A 121 4.79 6.09 13.74
CA LYS A 121 6.14 6.35 14.27
C LYS A 121 7.22 6.46 13.18
N ILE A 122 6.87 6.30 11.92
CA ILE A 122 7.80 6.41 10.80
C ILE A 122 7.40 7.56 9.88
N VAL A 123 8.34 7.99 9.05
CA VAL A 123 8.09 8.92 7.95
C VAL A 123 8.40 8.17 6.65
N ALA A 124 7.41 8.12 5.76
CA ALA A 124 7.57 7.52 4.44
C ALA A 124 7.81 8.61 3.40
N ARG A 125 8.98 8.59 2.75
CA ARG A 125 9.27 9.41 1.57
C ARG A 125 8.84 8.68 0.32
N ARG A 126 8.09 9.37 -0.52
CA ARG A 126 7.65 8.92 -1.84
C ARG A 126 8.37 9.73 -2.90
N ILE A 127 9.09 9.05 -3.79
CA ILE A 127 9.80 9.67 -4.92
C ILE A 127 9.24 9.11 -6.22
N TRP A 128 8.64 9.99 -7.03
CA TRP A 128 8.09 9.64 -8.33
C TRP A 128 9.10 9.89 -9.43
N LEU A 129 9.27 8.91 -10.30
CA LEU A 129 10.25 8.92 -11.39
C LEU A 129 9.57 8.63 -12.73
N TYR A 130 10.11 9.20 -13.79
CA TYR A 130 9.75 8.86 -15.17
C TYR A 130 10.99 8.52 -15.99
N GLY A 131 11.00 7.32 -16.55
CA GLY A 131 12.09 6.82 -17.40
C GLY A 131 11.97 7.39 -18.80
N ARG A 132 12.96 8.19 -19.23
CA ARG A 132 12.93 8.89 -20.52
C ARG A 132 13.08 7.95 -21.71
N GLY A 133 13.85 6.86 -21.56
CA GLY A 133 14.04 5.86 -22.61
C GLY A 133 12.94 4.79 -22.63
N SER A 134 12.51 4.34 -21.45
CA SER A 134 11.53 3.26 -21.30
C SER A 134 10.08 3.72 -21.29
N GLY A 135 9.82 5.00 -21.06
CA GLY A 135 8.47 5.55 -20.90
C GLY A 135 7.75 5.08 -19.63
N ARG A 136 8.48 4.51 -18.65
CA ARG A 136 7.91 3.93 -17.44
C ARG A 136 7.80 4.96 -16.33
N THR A 137 6.75 4.88 -15.53
CA THR A 137 6.66 5.56 -14.24
C THR A 137 7.09 4.62 -13.13
N ALA A 138 7.89 5.11 -12.19
CA ALA A 138 8.30 4.36 -11.01
C ALA A 138 8.10 5.16 -9.72
N LEU A 139 7.92 4.45 -8.62
CA LEU A 139 7.80 4.99 -7.27
C LEU A 139 8.86 4.32 -6.38
N LEU A 140 9.75 5.13 -5.83
CA LEU A 140 10.66 4.69 -4.78
C LEU A 140 10.10 5.09 -3.42
N LEU A 141 10.23 4.17 -2.46
CA LEU A 141 9.85 4.39 -1.07
C LEU A 141 11.10 4.34 -0.20
N SER A 142 11.29 5.37 0.61
CA SER A 142 12.34 5.42 1.64
C SER A 142 11.71 5.71 2.98
N PHE A 143 12.16 5.03 4.03
CA PHE A 143 11.56 5.13 5.35
C PHE A 143 12.55 5.69 6.37
N GLY A 144 12.08 6.61 7.19
CA GLY A 144 12.80 7.19 8.32
C GLY A 144 12.13 6.80 9.63
N ALA A 145 12.93 6.44 10.63
CA ALA A 145 12.43 6.23 11.99
C ALA A 145 11.95 7.55 12.62
N ALA A 146 11.20 7.47 13.73
CA ALA A 146 10.66 8.63 14.44
C ALA A 146 11.69 9.75 14.62
N GLY A 147 11.39 10.94 14.09
CA GLY A 147 12.26 12.12 14.19
C GLY A 147 13.47 12.12 13.26
N ARG A 148 13.62 11.14 12.36
CA ARG A 148 14.68 11.10 11.34
C ARG A 148 14.10 11.14 9.94
N SER A 149 14.66 12.00 9.10
CA SER A 149 14.29 12.05 7.68
C SER A 149 14.73 10.77 6.97
N PRO A 150 13.93 10.27 6.00
CA PRO A 150 14.33 9.16 5.14
C PRO A 150 15.66 9.45 4.43
N ALA A 151 16.54 8.44 4.37
CA ALA A 151 17.91 8.60 3.92
C ALA A 151 18.01 8.94 2.43
N GLN A 152 17.15 8.35 1.60
CA GLN A 152 17.19 8.57 0.16
C GLN A 152 16.57 9.92 -0.17
N ALA A 153 17.35 10.81 -0.78
CA ALA A 153 16.88 12.09 -1.28
C ALA A 153 17.30 12.24 -2.74
N LEU A 154 16.32 12.39 -3.63
CA LEU A 154 16.56 12.67 -5.05
C LEU A 154 15.93 14.03 -5.35
N PRO A 155 16.71 15.05 -5.72
CA PRO A 155 16.18 16.37 -6.00
C PRO A 155 15.11 16.32 -7.11
N VAL A 156 13.96 16.94 -6.88
CA VAL A 156 12.92 17.08 -7.92
C VAL A 156 13.51 17.86 -9.10
N GLY A 157 13.22 17.39 -10.31
CA GLY A 157 13.79 17.92 -11.55
C GLY A 157 15.19 17.39 -11.84
N ALA A 158 15.79 16.54 -11.03
CA ALA A 158 17.04 15.87 -11.41
C ALA A 158 16.77 14.67 -12.33
N THR A 159 17.75 14.31 -13.16
CA THR A 159 17.78 13.04 -13.89
C THR A 159 18.92 12.18 -13.36
N ILE A 160 18.62 10.92 -13.04
CA ILE A 160 19.60 9.90 -12.63
C ILE A 160 19.68 8.80 -13.69
N ASP A 161 20.89 8.38 -14.09
CA ASP A 161 21.08 7.14 -14.84
C ASP A 161 21.19 6.01 -13.83
N ALA A 162 20.19 5.14 -13.77
CA ALA A 162 20.11 4.12 -12.74
C ALA A 162 19.30 2.90 -13.18
N GLU A 163 19.59 1.78 -12.54
CA GLU A 163 18.77 0.58 -12.60
C GLU A 163 17.65 0.63 -11.57
N LEU A 164 16.42 0.35 -12.00
CA LEU A 164 15.27 0.13 -11.12
C LEU A 164 14.73 -1.30 -11.28
N THR A 165 14.61 -2.02 -10.18
CA THR A 165 13.98 -3.35 -10.16
C THR A 165 12.52 -3.20 -9.70
N PRO A 166 11.52 -3.61 -10.51
CA PRO A 166 10.11 -3.45 -10.15
C PRO A 166 9.71 -4.41 -9.02
N TYR A 167 8.70 -4.03 -8.25
CA TYR A 167 8.02 -4.98 -7.37
C TYR A 167 6.99 -5.79 -8.17
N PRO A 168 6.80 -7.07 -7.84
CA PRO A 168 5.77 -7.88 -8.47
C PRO A 168 4.38 -7.36 -8.05
N GLY A 169 3.40 -7.45 -8.95
CA GLY A 169 2.03 -7.01 -8.68
C GLY A 169 1.39 -6.29 -9.86
N GLY A 170 0.12 -6.59 -10.13
CA GLY A 170 -0.64 -5.89 -11.16
C GLY A 170 -0.79 -4.40 -10.85
N GLY A 171 -0.36 -3.55 -11.77
CA GLY A 171 -0.54 -2.09 -11.69
C GLY A 171 0.32 -1.39 -10.63
N GLN A 172 1.31 -2.07 -10.02
CA GLN A 172 2.22 -1.42 -9.08
C GLN A 172 3.34 -0.69 -9.83
N LEU A 173 3.55 0.57 -9.44
CA LEU A 173 4.65 1.41 -9.93
C LEU A 173 5.88 1.32 -9.00
N ARG A 174 5.80 0.56 -7.91
CA ARG A 174 6.86 0.48 -6.91
C ARG A 174 8.08 -0.19 -7.51
N ALA A 175 9.25 0.40 -7.27
CA ALA A 175 10.53 -0.15 -7.65
C ALA A 175 11.56 0.00 -6.51
N GLU A 176 12.64 -0.74 -6.62
CA GLU A 176 13.84 -0.62 -5.79
C GLU A 176 14.96 -0.02 -6.63
N LEU A 177 15.69 0.92 -6.03
CA LEU A 177 16.84 1.56 -6.66
C LEU A 177 18.05 0.63 -6.58
N GLY A 178 18.54 0.23 -7.74
CA GLY A 178 19.77 -0.54 -7.90
C GLY A 178 20.98 0.38 -8.10
N GLU A 179 21.87 -0.05 -9.00
CA GLU A 179 23.08 0.70 -9.32
C GLU A 179 22.75 2.07 -9.96
N GLN A 180 23.47 3.10 -9.53
CA GLN A 180 23.45 4.43 -10.14
C GLN A 180 24.73 4.65 -10.93
N PHE A 181 24.59 5.08 -12.16
CA PHE A 181 25.68 5.32 -13.09
C PHE A 181 25.89 6.83 -13.26
N GLY A 182 27.12 7.30 -13.05
CA GLY A 182 27.47 8.71 -13.20
C GLY A 182 26.93 9.64 -12.09
N THR A 183 27.05 10.94 -12.32
CA THR A 183 26.62 11.98 -11.37
C THR A 183 25.23 12.50 -11.74
N THR A 184 24.36 12.64 -10.74
CA THR A 184 23.02 13.26 -10.87
C THR A 184 23.11 14.62 -11.59
N ALA A 185 22.46 14.73 -12.75
CA ALA A 185 22.38 15.99 -13.50
C ALA A 185 21.05 16.69 -13.22
N ALA A 186 21.06 18.02 -13.16
CA ALA A 186 19.81 18.79 -13.20
C ALA A 186 19.14 18.59 -14.57
N ALA A 187 17.82 18.41 -14.61
CA ALA A 187 17.12 18.38 -15.90
C ALA A 187 17.23 19.76 -16.55
N GLY A 188 17.71 19.76 -17.80
CA GLY A 188 17.63 20.91 -18.70
C GLY A 188 16.27 21.05 -19.34
#